data_AF-A0A924CGZ8-F1
#
_entry.id   AF-A0A924CGZ8-F1
#
_cell.length_a   1.000
_cell.length_b   1.000
_cell.length_c   1.000
_cell.angle_alpha   90.00
_cell.angle_beta   90.00
_cell.angle_gamma   90.00
#
_symmetry.space_group_name_H-M   'P 1'
#
loop_
_entity.id
_entity.type
_entity.pdbx_description
1 polymer ?
#
loop_
_entity_poly.entity_id
_entity_poly.type
_entity_poly.pdbx_seq_one_letter_code
_entity_poly.pdbx_strand_id
1 'polypeptide(L)' 'MKLGTGGTGGAMLSFKEILGVYAYSLGFLLPDEKWHAANEFFRVSSMRKGQLIYCNYLQLLADDKGRLK' A
#
# COMPACT_ATOMS: atom_id res chain seq x y z
N MET A 1 -0.61 -9.39 -7.83
CA MET A 1 -0.87 -8.77 -6.51
C MET A 1 -2.36 -8.48 -6.42
N LYS A 2 -3.08 -9.11 -5.50
CA LYS A 2 -4.53 -8.87 -5.34
C LYS A 2 -4.66 -7.63 -4.45
N LEU A 3 -5.13 -6.50 -4.99
CA LEU A 3 -5.49 -5.36 -4.15
C LEU A 3 -6.63 -5.79 -3.22
N GLY A 4 -6.51 -5.56 -1.93
CA GLY A 4 -7.66 -5.64 -1.03
C GLY A 4 -8.72 -4.64 -1.49
N THR A 5 -9.94 -5.10 -1.74
CA THR A 5 -11.07 -4.26 -2.19
C THR A 5 -12.12 -4.18 -1.09
N GLY A 6 -12.75 -3.01 -0.92
CA GLY A 6 -13.93 -2.85 -0.04
C GLY A 6 -13.76 -1.88 1.12
N GLY A 7 -12.54 -1.41 1.41
CA GLY A 7 -12.30 -0.33 2.38
C GLY A 7 -12.31 1.04 1.73
N THR A 8 -12.75 2.07 2.46
CA THR A 8 -12.73 3.46 2.01
C THR A 8 -11.51 4.18 2.58
N GLY A 9 -10.65 4.72 1.70
CA GLY A 9 -9.56 5.63 2.08
C GLY A 9 -9.92 7.07 1.78
N GLY A 10 -10.60 7.76 2.70
CA GLY A 10 -11.17 9.10 2.45
C GLY A 10 -10.17 10.13 1.92
N ALA A 11 -8.92 10.06 2.38
CA ALA A 11 -7.86 10.98 1.96
C ALA A 11 -7.34 10.76 0.53
N MET A 12 -7.66 9.63 -0.11
CA MET A 12 -7.15 9.30 -1.46
C MET A 12 -7.64 10.29 -2.53
N LEU A 13 -8.85 10.84 -2.36
CA LEU A 13 -9.40 11.85 -3.26
C LEU A 13 -8.63 13.17 -3.15
N SER A 14 -8.27 13.56 -1.93
CA SER A 14 -7.55 14.81 -1.66
C SER A 14 -6.19 14.88 -2.36
N PHE A 15 -5.48 13.75 -2.53
CA PHE A 15 -4.24 13.71 -3.32
C PHE A 15 -4.47 14.19 -4.77
N LYS A 16 -5.58 13.76 -5.38
CA LYS A 16 -5.91 14.17 -6.74
C LYS A 16 -6.34 15.63 -6.80
N GLU A 17 -7.18 16.06 -5.87
CA GLU A 17 -7.75 17.41 -5.86
C GLU A 17 -6.73 18.49 -5.51
N ILE A 18 -5.85 18.24 -4.54
CA ILE A 18 -4.89 19.23 -4.03
C ILE A 18 -3.58 19.18 -4.79
N LEU A 19 -3.07 17.97 -5.08
CA LEU A 19 -1.73 17.77 -5.64
C LEU A 19 -1.75 17.38 -7.12
N GLY A 20 -2.93 17.14 -7.71
CA GLY A 20 -3.07 16.74 -9.11
C GLY A 20 -2.66 15.30 -9.42
N VAL A 21 -2.14 14.55 -8.43
CA VAL A 21 -1.57 13.21 -8.59
C VAL A 21 -2.52 12.10 -8.13
N TYR A 22 -2.48 10.95 -8.80
CA TYR A 22 -3.18 9.76 -8.33
C TYR A 22 -2.38 9.07 -7.23
N ALA A 23 -3.02 8.86 -6.08
CA ALA A 23 -2.47 8.02 -5.03
C ALA A 23 -2.93 6.57 -5.22
N TYR A 24 -2.05 5.63 -4.90
CA TYR A 24 -2.34 4.20 -4.88
C TYR A 24 -1.93 3.62 -3.52
N SER A 25 -2.75 2.72 -2.98
CA SER A 25 -2.40 2.02 -1.76
C SER A 25 -1.41 0.89 -2.05
N LEU A 26 -0.28 0.90 -1.35
CA LEU A 26 0.68 -0.21 -1.32
C LEU A 26 0.56 -0.93 0.03
N GLY A 27 -0.45 -1.80 0.15
CA GLY A 27 -0.73 -2.58 1.35
C GLY A 27 -0.46 -4.07 1.17
N PHE A 28 -0.17 -4.77 2.27
CA PHE A 28 0.10 -6.22 2.31
C PHE A 28 -0.84 -6.99 3.23
N LEU A 29 -2.02 -6.41 3.48
CA LEU A 29 -3.05 -7.00 4.34
C LEU A 29 -3.60 -8.28 3.71
N LEU A 30 -3.88 -9.27 4.55
CA LEU A 30 -4.48 -10.53 4.12
C LEU A 30 -5.95 -10.61 4.54
N PRO A 31 -6.82 -11.27 3.75
CA PRO A 31 -8.26 -11.28 4.01
C PRO A 31 -8.69 -11.85 5.35
N ASP A 32 -7.83 -12.66 5.99
CA ASP A 32 -8.12 -13.35 7.24
C ASP A 32 -7.62 -12.60 8.48
N GLU A 33 -7.02 -11.43 8.33
CA GLU A 33 -6.44 -10.65 9.45
C GLU A 33 -7.49 -9.94 10.31
N LYS A 34 -8.78 -10.05 9.95
CA LYS A 34 -9.94 -9.60 10.76
C LYS A 34 -9.84 -8.14 11.21
N TRP A 35 -9.45 -7.25 10.30
CA TRP A 35 -9.44 -5.80 10.51
C TRP A 35 -10.78 -5.33 11.09
N HIS A 36 -10.72 -4.68 12.26
CA HIS A 36 -11.88 -4.17 13.01
C HIS A 36 -12.84 -5.27 13.51
N ALA A 37 -12.35 -6.49 13.74
CA ALA A 37 -13.14 -7.60 14.26
C ALA A 37 -12.40 -8.38 15.37
N ALA A 38 -13.14 -9.23 16.10
CA ALA A 38 -12.56 -10.00 17.19
C ALA A 38 -11.47 -10.97 16.70
N ASN A 39 -10.39 -11.07 17.48
CA ASN A 39 -9.16 -11.80 17.11
C ASN A 39 -8.47 -11.22 15.86
N GLU A 40 -8.47 -9.89 15.72
CA GLU A 40 -7.59 -9.17 14.80
C GLU A 40 -6.13 -9.56 15.06
N PHE A 41 -5.41 -9.87 13.99
CA PHE A 41 -4.01 -10.27 14.10
C PHE A 41 -3.21 -9.86 12.87
N PHE A 42 -1.89 -9.87 13.02
CA PHE A 42 -0.97 -9.64 11.92
C PHE A 42 0.17 -10.67 11.97
N ARG A 43 0.58 -11.17 10.81
CA ARG A 43 1.67 -12.16 10.73
C ARG A 43 3.02 -11.46 10.83
N VAL A 44 3.90 -11.95 11.70
CA VAL A 44 5.28 -11.45 11.81
C VAL A 44 6.04 -11.57 10.47
N SER A 45 5.80 -12.66 9.74
CA SER A 45 6.38 -12.84 8.41
C SER A 45 5.87 -11.82 7.39
N SER A 46 4.60 -11.40 7.47
CA SER A 46 4.05 -10.31 6.65
C SER A 46 4.69 -8.96 7.02
N MET A 47 4.97 -8.69 8.30
CA MET A 47 5.64 -7.43 8.71
C MET A 47 7.03 -7.34 8.09
N ARG A 48 7.82 -8.42 8.20
CA ARG A 48 9.17 -8.46 7.62
C ARG A 48 9.16 -8.29 6.11
N LYS A 49 8.24 -8.97 5.42
CA LYS A 49 8.09 -8.84 3.96
C LYS A 49 7.65 -7.43 3.56
N GLY A 50 6.70 -6.84 4.27
CA GLY A 50 6.23 -5.47 3.99
C GLY A 50 7.35 -4.44 4.02
N GLN A 51 8.22 -4.49 5.04
CA GLN A 51 9.40 -3.61 5.12
C GLN A 51 10.31 -3.74 3.90
N LEU A 52 10.64 -4.97 3.51
CA LEU A 52 11.51 -5.22 2.35
C LEU A 52 10.89 -4.74 1.04
N ILE A 53 9.57 -4.89 0.88
CA ILE A 53 8.90 -4.44 -0.34
C ILE A 53 8.94 -2.92 -0.47
N TYR A 54 8.76 -2.16 0.62
CA TYR A 54 8.92 -0.71 0.56
C TYR A 54 10.34 -0.31 0.13
N CYS A 55 11.38 -0.91 0.71
CA CYS A 55 12.76 -0.63 0.31
C CYS A 55 13.00 -0.95 -1.18
N ASN A 56 12.57 -2.13 -1.63
CA ASN A 56 12.74 -2.54 -3.03
C ASN A 56 11.95 -1.67 -4.00
N TYR A 57 10.73 -1.28 -3.62
CA TYR A 57 9.88 -0.44 -4.45
C TYR A 57 10.46 0.97 -4.60
N LEU A 58 10.94 1.57 -3.51
CA LEU A 58 11.58 2.88 -3.55
C LEU A 58 12.90 2.84 -4.34
N GLN A 59 13.68 1.76 -4.23
CA GLN A 59 14.88 1.56 -5.05
C GLN A 59 14.53 1.47 -6.53
N LEU A 60 13.52 0.66 -6.89
CA LEU A 60 13.03 0.55 -8.27
C LEU A 60 12.61 1.92 -8.83
N LEU A 61 11.91 2.73 -8.04
CA LEU A 61 11.51 4.09 -8.45
C LEU A 61 12.70 5.03 -8.63
N ALA A 62 13.72 4.92 -7.78
CA ALA A 62 14.94 5.72 -7.90
C ALA A 62 15.73 5.38 -9.17
N ASP A 63 15.71 4.09 -9.55
CA ASP A 63 16.38 3.59 -10.75
C ASP A 63 15.59 3.87 -12.05
N ASP A 64 14.26 3.93 -11.97
CA ASP A 64 13.38 4.27 -13.09
C ASP A 64 13.34 5.78 -13.39
N LYS A 65 14.45 6.30 -13.94
CA LYS A 65 14.56 7.72 -14.37
C LYS A 65 13.80 8.05 -15.67
N GLY A 66 13.09 7.09 -16.25
CA GLY A 66 12.57 7.19 -17.63
C GLY A 66 11.08 7.56 -17.78
N ARG A 67 10.27 7.45 -16.72
CA ARG A 67 8.80 7.55 -16.81
C ARG A 67 8.17 8.82 -16.25
N LEU A 68 8.97 9.75 -15.73
CA LEU A 68 8.50 11.04 -15.19
C LEU A 68 8.79 12.23 -16.13
N LYS A 69 9.01 11.98 -17.42
CA LYS A 69 9.05 13.02 -18.46
C LYS A 69 7.69 13.16 -19.11
#